data_AF-G5IHU7-F1
#
_entry.id   AF-G5IHU7-F1
#
_cell.length_a   1.000
_cell.length_b   1.000
_cell.length_c   1.000
_cell.angle_alpha   90.00
_cell.angle_beta   90.00
_cell.angle_gamma   90.00
#
_symmetry.space_group_name_H-M   'P 1'
#
loop_
_entity.id
_entity.type
_entity.pdbx_description
1 polymer ?
#
loop_
_entity_poly.entity_id
_entity_poly.type
_entity_poly.pdbx_seq_one_letter_code
_entity_poly.pdbx_strand_id
1 'polypeptide(L)'
;MNDEAIQKIMNYTNMHLFEPGENWPKSAIMERSYERWAVDEILLAIMDHPMTEADLVIEGFILKMELFLYLSENPANNHIFQVAENTAKTLLGLIL
;
A
#
# COMPACT_ATOMS: atom_id res chain seq x y z
N MET A 1 -18.68 -4.19 -3.35
CA MET A 1 -18.81 -2.77 -3.76
C MET A 1 -17.55 -2.06 -3.31
N ASN A 2 -16.90 -1.32 -4.20
CA ASN A 2 -15.65 -0.63 -3.88
C ASN A 2 -15.77 0.35 -2.71
N ASP A 3 -16.96 0.93 -2.47
CA ASP A 3 -17.20 1.82 -1.31
C ASP A 3 -16.91 1.15 0.04
N GLU A 4 -17.26 -0.13 0.21
CA GLU A 4 -16.97 -0.88 1.43
C GLU A 4 -15.47 -1.14 1.59
N ALA A 5 -14.80 -1.52 0.50
CA ALA A 5 -13.35 -1.73 0.47
C ALA A 5 -12.61 -0.42 0.79
N ILE A 6 -12.99 0.69 0.17
CA ILE A 6 -12.45 2.03 0.44
C ILE A 6 -12.63 2.37 1.92
N GLN A 7 -13.82 2.15 2.49
CA GLN A 7 -14.05 2.44 3.91
C GLN A 7 -13.19 1.58 4.84
N LYS A 8 -13.03 0.28 4.56
CA LYS A 8 -12.15 -0.61 5.33
C LYS A 8 -10.70 -0.15 5.26
N ILE A 9 -10.20 0.18 4.06
CA ILE A 9 -8.84 0.66 3.85
C ILE A 9 -8.63 1.99 4.60
N MET A 10 -9.54 2.96 4.46
CA MET A 10 -9.47 4.24 5.17
C MET A 10 -9.45 4.07 6.70
N ASN A 11 -10.26 3.16 7.23
CA ASN A 11 -10.25 2.84 8.66
C ASN A 11 -8.92 2.24 9.10
N TYR A 12 -8.38 1.29 8.33
CA TYR A 12 -7.06 0.71 8.60
C TYR A 12 -5.97 1.79 8.62
N THR A 13 -5.96 2.69 7.63
CA THR A 13 -4.99 3.79 7.55
C THR A 13 -5.04 4.69 8.78
N ASN A 14 -6.24 5.07 9.20
CA ASN A 14 -6.43 5.93 10.37
C ASN A 14 -6.03 5.25 11.68
N MET A 15 -6.23 3.93 11.80
CA MET A 15 -5.92 3.17 13.01
C MET A 15 -4.45 2.77 13.11
N HIS A 16 -3.80 2.45 11.98
CA HIS A 16 -2.50 1.78 11.98
C HIS A 16 -1.38 2.61 11.33
N LEU A 17 -1.72 3.48 10.37
CA LEU A 17 -0.75 4.23 9.58
C LEU A 17 -0.72 5.72 9.95
N PHE A 18 -0.87 6.05 11.23
CA PHE A 18 -0.76 7.42 11.72
C PHE A 18 0.60 8.05 11.38
N GLU A 19 0.64 9.39 11.36
CA GLU A 19 1.87 10.13 11.04
C GLU A 19 3.00 9.78 12.00
N PRO A 20 4.22 9.52 11.49
CA PRO A 20 5.35 9.19 12.34
C PRO A 20 5.72 10.38 13.22
N GLY A 21 5.99 10.12 14.50
CA GLY A 21 6.41 11.17 15.44
C GLY A 21 7.86 11.60 15.26
N GLU A 22 8.19 12.83 15.64
CA GLU A 22 9.55 13.40 15.48
C GLU A 22 10.66 12.58 16.15
N ASN A 23 10.32 11.87 17.23
CA ASN A 23 11.27 11.05 18.00
C ASN A 23 11.48 9.64 17.43
N TRP A 24 10.86 9.32 16.29
CA TRP A 24 10.98 7.99 15.68
C TRP A 24 12.35 7.79 15.00
N PRO A 25 12.88 6.56 14.97
CA PRO A 25 14.05 6.25 14.16
C PRO A 25 13.77 6.55 12.68
N LYS A 26 14.76 7.11 11.96
CA LYS A 26 14.62 7.43 10.52
C LYS A 26 14.14 6.24 9.68
N SER A 27 14.58 5.03 10.00
CA SER A 27 14.12 3.81 9.31
C SER A 27 12.62 3.57 9.49
N ALA A 28 12.10 3.73 10.71
CA ALA A 28 10.67 3.60 10.99
C ALA A 28 9.83 4.70 10.33
N ILE A 29 10.36 5.93 10.26
CA ILE A 29 9.72 7.03 9.51
C ILE A 29 9.62 6.68 8.03
N MET A 30 10.71 6.17 7.43
CA MET A 30 10.72 5.78 6.02
C MET A 30 9.74 4.64 5.74
N GLU A 31 9.77 3.58 6.56
CA GLU A 31 8.86 2.44 6.43
C GLU A 31 7.41 2.90 6.51
N ARG A 32 7.05 3.71 7.53
CA ARG A 32 5.71 4.29 7.66
C ARG A 32 5.31 5.17 6.46
N SER A 33 6.27 5.90 5.90
CA SER A 33 6.02 6.73 4.72
C SER A 33 5.72 5.89 3.49
N TYR A 34 6.41 4.75 3.32
CA TYR A 34 6.15 3.82 2.22
C TYR A 34 4.83 3.08 2.38
N GLU A 35 4.46 2.68 3.59
CA GLU A 35 3.14 2.11 3.89
C GLU A 35 2.03 3.08 3.47
N ARG A 36 2.10 4.33 3.93
CA ARG A 36 1.11 5.37 3.61
C ARG A 36 1.04 5.66 2.11
N TRP A 37 2.19 5.79 1.45
CA TRP A 37 2.23 5.98 0.01
C TRP A 37 1.54 4.83 -0.74
N ALA A 38 1.81 3.58 -0.36
CA ALA A 38 1.19 2.42 -1.01
C ALA A 38 -0.34 2.42 -0.85
N VAL A 39 -0.84 2.76 0.33
CA VAL A 39 -2.28 2.92 0.57
C VAL A 39 -2.87 4.02 -0.31
N ASP A 40 -2.25 5.19 -0.38
CA ASP A 40 -2.75 6.32 -1.16
C ASP A 40 -2.82 5.97 -2.65
N GLU A 41 -1.78 5.32 -3.21
CA GLU A 41 -1.78 4.84 -4.60
C GLU A 41 -2.89 3.82 -4.87
N ILE A 42 -3.14 2.90 -3.94
CA ILE A 42 -4.20 1.90 -4.07
C ILE A 42 -5.57 2.56 -4.03
N LEU A 43 -5.81 3.48 -3.09
CA LEU A 43 -7.09 4.20 -3.00
C LEU A 43 -7.35 5.02 -4.26
N LEU A 44 -6.34 5.75 -4.76
CA LEU A 44 -6.43 6.47 -6.02
C LEU A 44 -6.75 5.53 -7.18
N ALA A 45 -6.06 4.39 -7.28
CA ALA A 45 -6.30 3.42 -8.34
C ALA A 45 -7.73 2.84 -8.30
N ILE A 46 -8.27 2.55 -7.12
CA ILE A 46 -9.67 2.08 -6.96
C ILE A 46 -10.65 3.17 -7.39
N MET A 47 -10.39 4.44 -7.01
CA MET A 47 -11.24 5.57 -7.37
C MET A 47 -11.20 5.90 -8.87
N ASP A 48 -10.04 5.75 -9.52
CA ASP A 48 -9.86 5.96 -10.96
C ASP A 48 -10.47 4.84 -11.81
N HIS A 49 -10.67 3.65 -11.22
CA HIS A 49 -11.22 2.47 -11.89
C HIS A 49 -12.48 1.95 -11.17
N PRO A 50 -13.57 2.73 -11.13
CA PRO A 50 -14.76 2.40 -10.32
C PRO A 50 -15.51 1.14 -10.79
N MET A 51 -15.23 0.67 -12.02
CA MET A 51 -15.82 -0.55 -12.60
C MET A 51 -14.95 -1.79 -12.43
N THR A 52 -13.78 -1.66 -11.81
CA THR A 52 -12.88 -2.77 -11.48
C THR A 52 -13.00 -3.05 -10.00
N GLU A 53 -13.24 -4.30 -9.62
CA GLU A 53 -13.33 -4.69 -8.21
C GLU A 53 -12.02 -4.38 -7.48
N ALA A 54 -12.12 -3.90 -6.24
CA ALA A 54 -10.99 -3.41 -5.46
C ALA A 54 -9.91 -4.50 -5.21
N ASP A 55 -10.31 -5.77 -5.08
CA ASP A 55 -9.40 -6.90 -4.96
C ASP A 55 -8.49 -7.02 -6.20
N LEU A 56 -9.07 -6.93 -7.41
CA LEU A 56 -8.31 -6.98 -8.66
C LEU A 56 -7.37 -5.77 -8.82
N VAL A 57 -7.78 -4.58 -8.36
CA VAL A 57 -6.91 -3.40 -8.35
C VAL A 57 -5.71 -3.62 -7.41
N ILE A 58 -5.94 -4.14 -6.22
CA ILE A 58 -4.89 -4.42 -5.24
C ILE A 58 -3.95 -5.53 -5.72
N GLU A 59 -4.49 -6.61 -6.31
CA GLU A 59 -3.69 -7.68 -6.92
C GLU A 59 -2.79 -7.13 -8.05
N GLY A 60 -3.33 -6.26 -8.90
CA GLY A 60 -2.54 -5.58 -9.93
C GLY A 60 -1.41 -4.71 -9.35
N PHE A 61 -1.66 -4.03 -8.23
CA PHE A 61 -0.63 -3.28 -7.52
C PHE A 61 0.45 -4.20 -6.94
N ILE A 62 0.08 -5.33 -6.33
CA ILE A 62 1.02 -6.32 -5.80
C ILE A 62 1.94 -6.82 -6.92
N LEU A 63 1.38 -7.24 -8.05
CA LEU A 63 2.15 -7.73 -9.20
C LEU A 63 3.11 -6.65 -9.74
N LYS A 64 2.70 -5.39 -9.73
CA LYS A 64 3.57 -4.26 -10.12
C LYS A 64 4.75 -4.09 -9.16
N MET A 65 4.54 -4.23 -7.84
CA MET A 65 5.63 -4.17 -6.86
C MET A 65 6.58 -5.37 -6.99
N GLU A 66 6.06 -6.58 -7.18
CA GLU A 66 6.85 -7.78 -7.44
C GLU A 66 7.72 -7.63 -8.70
N LEU A 67 7.17 -7.04 -9.76
CA LEU A 67 7.93 -6.72 -10.98
C LEU A 67 9.04 -5.70 -10.70
N PHE A 68 8.77 -4.64 -9.94
CA PHE A 68 9.78 -3.64 -9.59
C PHE A 68 10.89 -4.21 -8.71
N LEU A 69 10.56 -5.10 -7.77
CA LEU A 69 11.55 -5.83 -6.98
C LEU A 69 12.44 -6.70 -7.86
N TYR A 70 11.85 -7.39 -8.84
CA TYR A 70 12.59 -8.23 -9.77
C TYR A 70 13.55 -7.41 -10.67
N LEU A 71 13.11 -6.24 -11.13
CA LEU A 71 13.90 -5.37 -12.01
C LEU A 71 14.91 -4.48 -11.28
N SER A 72 14.78 -4.32 -9.97
CA SER A 72 15.60 -3.38 -9.21
C SER A 72 17.04 -3.88 -9.06
N GLU A 73 17.96 -3.21 -9.73
CA GLU A 73 19.42 -3.43 -9.58
C GLU A 73 19.99 -2.80 -8.29
N ASN A 74 19.20 -1.96 -7.60
CA ASN A 74 19.62 -1.25 -6.40
C ASN A 74 18.88 -1.76 -5.14
N PRO A 75 19.58 -2.42 -4.21
CA PRO A 75 19.00 -2.93 -2.96
C PRO A 75 18.28 -1.86 -2.13
N ALA A 76 18.65 -0.58 -2.24
CA ALA A 76 17.97 0.51 -1.54
C ALA A 76 16.54 0.75 -2.04
N ASN A 77 16.29 0.54 -3.34
CA ASN A 77 14.94 0.66 -3.93
C ASN A 77 14.07 -0.56 -3.60
N ASN A 78 14.68 -1.70 -3.25
CA ASN A 78 13.91 -2.90 -2.92
C ASN A 78 13.07 -2.68 -1.66
N HIS A 79 13.54 -1.88 -0.72
CA HIS A 79 12.83 -1.69 0.54
C HIS A 79 11.46 -1.00 0.36
N ILE A 80 11.37 0.04 -0.47
CA ILE A 80 10.09 0.72 -0.75
C ILE A 80 9.09 -0.24 -1.42
N PHE A 81 9.54 -0.99 -2.44
CA PHE A 81 8.65 -1.92 -3.14
C PHE A 81 8.23 -3.10 -2.25
N GLN A 82 9.12 -3.60 -1.40
CA GLN A 82 8.79 -4.68 -0.45
C GLN A 82 7.76 -4.22 0.59
N VAL A 83 7.93 -3.01 1.15
CA VAL A 83 6.97 -2.45 2.11
C VAL A 83 5.62 -2.22 1.44
N ALA A 84 5.61 -1.67 0.22
CA ALA A 84 4.39 -1.44 -0.53
C ALA A 84 3.65 -2.74 -0.88
N GLU A 85 4.37 -3.78 -1.32
CA GLU A 85 3.83 -5.10 -1.59
C GLU A 85 3.18 -5.73 -0.33
N ASN A 86 3.88 -5.69 0.81
CA ASN A 86 3.38 -6.24 2.07
C ASN A 86 2.15 -5.48 2.58
N THR A 87 2.15 -4.15 2.40
CA THR A 87 1.00 -3.29 2.73
C THR A 87 -0.20 -3.68 1.86
N ALA A 88 -0.01 -3.82 0.55
CA ALA A 88 -1.05 -4.22 -0.39
C ALA A 88 -1.61 -5.62 -0.07
N LYS A 89 -0.76 -6.60 0.26
CA LYS A 89 -1.18 -7.94 0.70
C LYS A 89 -2.03 -7.90 1.97
N THR A 90 -1.68 -7.02 2.91
CA THR A 90 -2.48 -6.79 4.13
C THR A 90 -3.85 -6.19 3.80
N LEU A 91 -3.90 -5.19 2.91
CA LEU A 91 -5.17 -4.60 2.47
C LEU A 91 -6.05 -5.59 1.72
N LEU A 92 -5.46 -6.44 0.87
CA LEU A 92 -6.21 -7.50 0.17
C LEU A 92 -6.87 -8.45 1.18
N GLY A 93 -6.11 -8.92 2.17
CA GLY A 93 -6.65 -9.77 3.24
C GLY A 93 -7.67 -9.08 4.16
N LEU A 94 -7.72 -7.74 4.17
CA LEU A 94 -8.69 -6.96 4.93
C LEU A 94 -10.04 -6.84 4.22
N ILE A 95 -10.04 -6.76 2.88
CA ILE A 95 -11.25 -6.49 2.10
C ILE A 95 -11.99 -7.76 1.64
N LEU A 96 -11.29 -8.89 1.56
CA LEU A 96 -11.84 -10.23 1.28
C LEU A 96 -12.55 -10.82 2.51
#